data_AF-S5Z3U3-F1
#
_entry.id   AF-S5Z3U3-F1
#
_cell.length_a   1.000
_cell.length_b   1.000
_cell.length_c   1.000
_cell.angle_alpha   90.00
_cell.angle_beta   90.00
_cell.angle_gamma   90.00
#
_symmetry.space_group_name_H-M   'P 1'
#
loop_
_entity.id
_entity.type
_entity.pdbx_description
1 polymer ?
#
loop_
_entity_poly.entity_id
_entity_poly.type
_entity_poly.pdbx_seq_one_letter_code
_entity_poly.pdbx_strand_id
1 'polypeptide(L)' 'MEQAGAERQAAHELQTSLLQQEAGGQSTAVTLLMVHAQDHLMTAIAVKELAAEFVDLYEHIHS' A
#
# COMPACT_ATOMS: atom_id res chain seq x y z
N MET A 1 -7.01 12.82 -4.55
CA MET A 1 -5.83 12.07 -4.07
C MET A 1 -5.76 11.97 -2.55
N GLU A 2 -6.18 12.98 -1.79
CA GLU A 2 -6.12 12.96 -0.30
C GLU A 2 -6.84 11.78 0.35
N GLN A 3 -8.11 11.50 -0.01
CA GLN A 3 -8.85 10.36 0.57
C GLN A 3 -8.16 9.01 0.33
N ALA A 4 -7.66 8.78 -0.88
CA ALA A 4 -6.90 7.58 -1.22
C ALA A 4 -5.57 7.50 -0.43
N GLY A 5 -4.96 8.65 -0.10
CA GLY A 5 -3.77 8.71 0.74
C GLY A 5 -4.04 8.31 2.19
N ALA A 6 -5.17 8.73 2.76
CA ALA A 6 -5.56 8.41 4.14
C ALA A 6 -5.92 6.92 4.31
N GLU A 7 -6.70 6.35 3.37
CA GLU A 7 -7.03 4.92 3.40
C GLU A 7 -5.79 4.04 3.21
N ARG A 8 -4.88 4.44 2.30
CA ARG A 8 -3.58 3.79 2.12
C ARG A 8 -2.76 3.80 3.41
N GLN A 9 -2.70 4.94 4.10
CA GLN A 9 -1.93 5.07 5.34
C GLN A 9 -2.43 4.11 6.42
N ALA A 10 -3.75 4.06 6.64
CA ALA A 10 -4.36 3.16 7.60
C ALA A 10 -4.10 1.67 7.26
N ALA A 11 -4.23 1.29 5.98
CA ALA A 11 -3.97 -0.08 5.54
C ALA A 11 -2.49 -0.46 5.66
N HIS A 12 -1.57 0.47 5.37
CA HIS A 12 -0.13 0.26 5.50
C HIS A 12 0.31 0.15 6.97
N GLU A 13 -0.30 0.92 7.87
CA GLU A 13 -0.10 0.81 9.32
C GLU A 13 -0.56 -0.56 9.84
N LEU A 14 -1.70 -1.05 9.38
CA LEU A 14 -2.18 -2.40 9.70
C LEU A 14 -1.17 -3.47 9.26
N GLN A 15 -0.69 -3.40 8.01
CA GLN A 15 0.29 -4.36 7.50
C GLN A 15 1.62 -4.30 8.26
N THR A 16 2.08 -3.10 8.62
CA THR A 16 3.29 -2.90 9.42
C THR A 16 3.15 -3.50 10.82
N SER A 17 1.99 -3.31 11.46
CA SER A 17 1.67 -3.90 12.77
C SER A 17 1.69 -5.43 12.71
N LEU A 18 1.13 -6.03 11.65
CA LEU A 18 1.15 -7.49 11.48
C LEU A 18 2.58 -8.03 11.36
N LEU A 19 3.44 -7.36 10.57
CA LEU A 19 4.86 -7.72 10.45
C LEU A 19 5.61 -7.58 11.78
N GLN A 20 5.32 -6.55 12.57
CA GLN A 20 5.93 -6.35 13.89
C GLN A 20 5.49 -7.41 14.90
N GLN A 21 4.23 -7.82 14.88
CA GLN A 21 3.74 -8.93 15.71
C GLN A 21 4.44 -10.23 15.35
N GLU A 22 4.55 -10.53 14.05
CA GLU A 22 5.25 -11.73 13.56
C GLU A 22 6.74 -11.73 13.94
N ALA A 23 7.44 -10.61 13.75
CA ALA A 23 8.84 -10.45 14.16
C ALA A 23 9.04 -10.56 15.68
N GLY A 24 8.03 -10.16 16.47
CA GLY A 24 8.00 -10.31 17.92
C GLY A 24 7.72 -11.74 18.41
N GLY A 25 7.58 -12.70 17.49
CA GLY A 25 7.32 -14.11 17.81
C GLY A 25 5.84 -14.44 18.03
N GLN A 26 4.92 -13.51 17.76
CA GLN A 26 3.50 -13.81 17.74
C GLN A 26 3.13 -14.51 16.44
N SER A 27 2.61 -15.73 16.53
CA SER A 27 2.11 -16.44 15.35
C SER A 27 0.84 -15.75 14.86
N THR A 28 0.94 -15.06 13.72
CA THR A 28 -0.22 -14.58 12.97
C THR A 28 -0.62 -15.66 11.98
N ALA A 29 -1.92 -16.00 11.93
CA ALA A 29 -2.42 -16.97 10.97
C ALA A 29 -2.38 -16.40 9.55
N VAL A 30 -1.39 -16.81 8.76
CA VAL A 30 -1.31 -16.47 7.34
C VAL A 30 -2.38 -17.27 6.59
N THR A 31 -3.42 -16.58 6.11
CA THR A 31 -4.48 -17.17 5.28
C THR A 31 -4.37 -16.71 3.84
N LEU A 32 -4.92 -17.47 2.90
CA LEU A 32 -4.98 -17.06 1.49
C LEU A 32 -5.67 -15.68 1.32
N LEU A 33 -6.72 -15.42 2.11
CA LEU A 33 -7.42 -14.15 2.10
C LEU A 33 -6.54 -13.00 2.59
N MET A 34 -5.73 -13.22 3.63
CA MET A 34 -4.79 -12.22 4.13
C MET A 34 -3.71 -11.90 3.10
N VAL A 35 -3.12 -12.93 2.47
CA VAL A 35 -2.13 -12.74 1.40
C VAL A 35 -2.76 -11.96 0.23
N HIS A 36 -3.96 -12.34 -0.20
CA HIS A 36 -4.66 -11.65 -1.28
C HIS A 36 -4.95 -10.18 -0.96
N ALA A 37 -5.35 -9.88 0.28
CA ALA A 37 -5.57 -8.50 0.71
C ALA A 37 -4.27 -7.69 0.70
N GLN A 38 -3.14 -8.29 1.11
CA GLN A 38 -1.82 -7.66 1.04
C GLN A 38 -1.36 -7.44 -0.41
N ASP A 39 -1.60 -8.38 -1.31
CA ASP A 39 -1.27 -8.24 -2.74
C ASP A 39 -2.03 -7.05 -3.36
N HIS A 40 -3.32 -6.91 -3.07
CA HIS A 40 -4.13 -5.76 -3.52
C HIS A 40 -3.60 -4.44 -2.97
N LEU A 41 -3.30 -4.40 -1.67
CA LEU A 41 -2.78 -3.20 -1.03
C LEU A 41 -1.46 -2.74 -1.66
N MET A 42 -0.51 -3.65 -1.82
CA MET A 42 0.80 -3.35 -2.42
C MET A 42 0.67 -2.93 -3.89
N THR A 43 -0.21 -3.60 -4.65
CA THR A 43 -0.47 -3.23 -6.06
C THR A 43 -1.09 -1.83 -6.16
N ALA A 44 -2.06 -1.50 -5.29
CA ALA A 44 -2.69 -0.19 -5.27
C ALA A 44 -1.69 0.92 -4.91
N ILE A 45 -0.76 0.66 -3.99
CA ILE A 45 0.33 1.59 -3.65
C ILE A 45 1.21 1.85 -4.86
N ALA A 46 1.71 0.80 -5.52
CA ALA A 46 2.58 0.93 -6.68
C ALA A 46 1.90 1.67 -7.84
N VAL A 47 0.63 1.36 -8.13
CA VAL A 47 -0.14 2.05 -9.16
C VAL A 47 -0.34 3.53 -8.83
N LYS A 48 -0.61 3.88 -7.56
CA LYS A 48 -0.77 5.28 -7.14
C LYS A 48 0.55 6.06 -7.28
N GLU A 49 1.68 5.44 -6.95
CA GLU A 49 3.01 6.07 -7.11
C GLU A 49 3.30 6.31 -8.59
N LEU A 50 3.13 5.29 -9.44
CA LEU A 50 3.29 5.44 -10.89
C LEU A 50 2.36 6.50 -11.48
N ALA A 51 1.11 6.55 -11.03
CA ALA A 51 0.16 7.56 -11.50
C ALA A 51 0.59 8.99 -11.15
N ALA A 52 1.22 9.20 -9.99
CA ALA A 52 1.78 10.50 -9.63
C ALA A 52 2.94 10.87 -10.57
N GLU A 53 3.88 9.96 -10.81
CA GLU A 53 4.99 10.17 -11.75
C GLU A 53 4.49 10.46 -13.18
N PHE A 54 3.41 9.81 -13.61
CA PHE A 54 2.79 10.10 -14.90
C PHE A 54 2.21 11.52 -14.95
N VAL A 55 1.50 11.96 -13.90
CA VAL A 55 0.97 13.32 -13.83
C VAL A 55 2.11 14.34 -13.92
N ASP A 56 3.17 14.17 -13.13
CA ASP A 56 4.33 15.05 -13.13
C ASP A 56 5.01 15.09 -14.51
N LEU A 57 5.15 13.93 -15.16
CA LEU A 57 5.70 13.84 -16.52
C LEU A 57 4.82 14.59 -17.54
N TYR A 58 3.50 14.44 -17.46
CA TYR A 58 2.57 15.13 -18.35
C TYR A 58 2.60 16.65 -18.14
N GLU A 59 2.69 17.12 -16.90
CA GLU A 59 2.85 18.55 -16.59
C GLU A 59 4.16 19.11 -17.16
N HIS A 60 5.26 18.35 -17.09
CA HIS A 60 6.56 18.77 -17.62
C HIS A 60 6.61 18.79 -19.16
N ILE A 61 5.89 17.88 -19.83
CA ILE A 61 5.81 17.84 -21.30
C ILE A 61 4.94 18.98 -21.85
N HIS A 62 3.92 19.42 -21.10
CA HIS A 62 2.96 20.44 -21.54
C HIS A 62 3.25 21.85 -20.98
N SER A 63 4.42 22.07 -20.37
CA SER A 63 4.95 23.38 -19.98
C SER A 63 5.82 24.00 -21.07
#